data_AF-A0ABD2J6N2-F1
#
_entry.id   AF-A0ABD2J6N2-F1
#
_cell.length_a   1.000
_cell.length_b   1.000
_cell.length_c   1.000
_cell.angle_alpha   90.00
_cell.angle_beta   90.00
_cell.angle_gamma   90.00
#
_symmetry.space_group_name_H-M   'P 1'
#
loop_
_entity.id
_entity.type
_entity.pdbx_description
1 polymer ?
#
loop_
_entity_poly.entity_id
_entity_poly.type
_entity_poly.pdbx_seq_one_letter_code
_entity_poly.pdbx_strand_id
1 'polypeptide(L)'
;MSEVDTLADRMKRLLCTGVDADVHFLVGQDNEKELLPAHKPILRVSSDVFDAMFRFDEQKKENEPIEIPDVDIDVSKTMLSFIYTDDLSGMNGDNAIDVLYAAKKYNLPTLVKACVGIPIAKLDNVFIAFDEARLLDEKELLCEVLGRDQLVVSEEIAIWNAALRWADEQCAQNGKECSGENRREMLGTALYKIRFPIIHTDCLANIVSSDVLTSVELVSVLLYHSSAALSEPYPLRFSIRQRSAKSAGKITLKIDNFFEFARQNELSRKYSTTVYIDGLQWNIFAQIETKSGNKYLGFFIKCNAYDYGSNWSCSCSATLRIVSTNEETADLVRKIEHNFSAKTTGWSLGYGYEQFTSYEALMNPYNGWYNVEEDTVTLSADLTVYEFSIL
;
A
#
# COMPACT_ATOMS: atom_id res chain seq x y z
N MET A 1 -19.13 -21.55 -31.16
CA MET A 1 -19.67 -20.40 -30.41
C MET A 1 -18.79 -19.22 -30.78
N SER A 2 -19.32 -18.27 -31.54
CA SER A 2 -18.59 -17.07 -31.95
C SER A 2 -18.27 -16.26 -30.69
N GLU A 3 -16.98 -16.07 -30.40
CA GLU A 3 -16.55 -15.03 -29.45
C GLU A 3 -17.19 -13.71 -29.89
N VAL A 4 -17.71 -12.96 -28.91
CA VAL A 4 -18.37 -11.69 -29.15
C VAL A 4 -17.32 -10.71 -29.67
N ASP A 5 -17.33 -10.42 -30.97
CA ASP A 5 -16.39 -9.48 -31.61
C ASP A 5 -16.79 -8.04 -31.32
N THR A 6 -16.30 -7.48 -30.22
CA THR A 6 -16.64 -6.11 -29.81
C THR A 6 -15.92 -5.06 -30.67
N LEU A 7 -16.30 -3.79 -30.54
CA LEU A 7 -15.51 -2.70 -31.14
C LEU A 7 -14.09 -2.64 -30.55
N ALA A 8 -13.95 -2.87 -29.25
CA ALA A 8 -12.66 -2.89 -28.57
C ALA A 8 -11.76 -4.01 -29.13
N ASP A 9 -12.29 -5.21 -29.34
CA ASP A 9 -11.52 -6.32 -29.92
C ASP A 9 -11.03 -6.01 -31.34
N ARG A 10 -11.87 -5.36 -32.14
CA ARG A 10 -11.50 -4.89 -33.49
C ARG A 10 -10.41 -3.82 -33.46
N MET A 11 -10.53 -2.83 -32.57
CA MET A 11 -9.51 -1.78 -32.40
C MET A 11 -8.20 -2.32 -31.85
N LYS A 12 -8.25 -3.30 -30.92
CA LYS A 12 -7.08 -4.00 -30.41
C LYS A 12 -6.36 -4.76 -31.52
N ARG A 13 -7.09 -5.49 -32.38
CA ARG A 13 -6.51 -6.15 -33.56
C ARG A 13 -5.89 -5.15 -34.53
N LEU A 14 -6.53 -4.00 -34.76
CA LEU A 14 -5.99 -2.94 -35.62
C LEU A 14 -4.65 -2.43 -35.09
N LEU A 15 -4.56 -2.13 -33.78
CA LEU A 15 -3.31 -1.71 -33.14
C LEU A 15 -2.22 -2.81 -33.21
N CYS A 16 -2.56 -4.06 -32.87
CA CYS A 16 -1.59 -5.15 -32.82
C CYS A 16 -1.05 -5.55 -34.21
N THR A 17 -1.88 -5.47 -35.25
CA THR A 17 -1.47 -5.87 -36.61
C THR A 17 -0.79 -4.73 -37.38
N GLY A 18 -1.07 -3.47 -37.03
CA GLY A 18 -0.55 -2.30 -37.74
C GLY A 18 -1.03 -2.19 -39.19
N VAL A 19 -2.08 -2.92 -39.58
CA VAL A 19 -2.65 -2.85 -40.92
C VAL A 19 -3.17 -1.44 -41.17
N ASP A 20 -2.77 -0.85 -42.29
CA ASP A 20 -3.11 0.53 -42.69
C ASP A 20 -2.57 1.64 -41.75
N ALA A 21 -1.53 1.36 -40.97
CA ALA A 21 -0.84 2.35 -40.16
C ALA A 21 -0.20 3.45 -41.04
N ASP A 22 -0.54 4.71 -40.77
CA ASP A 22 -0.08 5.90 -41.49
C ASP A 22 0.95 6.72 -40.69
N VAL A 23 1.35 6.22 -39.51
CA VAL A 23 2.42 6.76 -38.67
C VAL A 23 3.14 5.64 -37.93
N HIS A 24 4.44 5.82 -37.71
CA HIS A 24 5.26 4.93 -36.90
C HIS A 24 5.99 5.75 -35.84
N PHE A 25 5.98 5.27 -34.59
CA PHE A 25 6.72 5.86 -33.49
C PHE A 25 7.98 5.04 -33.20
N LEU A 26 9.14 5.70 -33.17
CA LEU A 26 10.35 5.09 -32.64
C LEU A 26 10.43 5.40 -31.15
N VAL A 27 10.18 4.40 -30.32
CA VAL A 27 10.05 4.51 -28.87
C VAL A 27 11.19 3.80 -28.17
N GLY A 28 11.63 4.32 -27.03
CA GLY A 28 12.60 3.68 -26.14
C GLY A 28 13.88 4.50 -25.99
N GLN A 29 14.59 4.23 -24.90
CA GLN A 29 15.81 4.94 -24.51
C GLN A 29 17.07 4.17 -24.94
N ASP A 30 18.12 4.92 -25.24
CA ASP A 30 19.45 4.41 -25.59
C ASP A 30 19.44 3.35 -26.72
N ASN A 31 19.89 2.13 -26.42
CA ASN A 31 20.07 1.02 -27.36
C ASN A 31 18.82 0.13 -27.51
N GLU A 32 17.78 0.35 -26.71
CA GLU A 32 16.54 -0.43 -26.75
C GLU A 32 15.43 0.44 -27.37
N LYS A 33 15.35 0.42 -28.71
CA LYS A 33 14.32 1.14 -29.46
C LYS A 33 13.41 0.17 -30.22
N GLU A 34 12.12 0.45 -30.21
CA GLU A 34 11.11 -0.31 -30.94
C GLU A 34 10.28 0.63 -31.83
N LEU A 35 9.94 0.15 -33.02
CA LEU A 35 9.09 0.87 -33.96
C LEU A 35 7.64 0.41 -33.78
N LEU A 36 6.76 1.30 -33.34
CA LEU A 36 5.36 1.02 -33.08
C LEU A 36 4.47 1.62 -34.18
N PRO A 37 3.68 0.82 -34.91
CA PRO A 37 2.72 1.32 -35.90
C PRO A 37 1.49 1.92 -35.21
N ALA A 38 0.94 3.01 -35.75
CA ALA A 38 -0.30 3.62 -35.27
C ALA A 38 -1.06 4.37 -36.38
N HIS A 39 -2.23 4.90 -36.03
CA HIS A 39 -3.17 5.54 -36.95
C HIS A 39 -3.45 6.98 -36.52
N LYS A 40 -3.05 7.96 -37.33
CA LYS A 40 -3.22 9.40 -37.06
C LYS A 40 -4.67 9.75 -36.70
N PRO A 41 -5.72 9.30 -37.42
CA PRO A 41 -7.10 9.70 -37.09
C PRO A 41 -7.51 9.35 -35.66
N ILE A 42 -7.08 8.17 -35.16
CA ILE A 42 -7.39 7.72 -33.81
C ILE A 42 -6.65 8.58 -32.78
N LEU A 43 -5.34 8.77 -32.98
CA LEU A 43 -4.50 9.57 -32.09
C LEU A 43 -4.96 11.03 -31.99
N ARG A 44 -5.34 11.65 -33.10
CA ARG A 44 -5.82 13.04 -33.17
C ARG A 44 -7.12 13.26 -32.40
N VAL A 45 -8.02 12.28 -32.44
CA VAL A 45 -9.30 12.34 -31.72
C VAL A 45 -9.08 12.20 -30.22
N SER A 46 -8.09 11.38 -29.82
CA SER A 46 -7.83 11.10 -28.40
C SER A 46 -6.91 12.11 -27.72
N SER A 47 -6.10 12.87 -28.49
CA SER A 47 -5.11 13.81 -27.95
C SER A 47 -4.94 15.03 -28.85
N ASP A 48 -5.12 16.21 -28.27
CA ASP A 48 -4.84 17.50 -28.93
C ASP A 48 -3.35 17.70 -29.21
N VAL A 49 -2.46 17.12 -28.39
CA VAL A 49 -1.01 17.10 -28.63
C VAL A 49 -0.70 16.33 -29.90
N PHE A 50 -1.29 15.14 -30.10
CA PHE A 50 -1.15 14.41 -31.36
C PHE A 50 -1.79 15.16 -32.54
N ASP A 51 -2.95 15.80 -32.36
CA ASP A 51 -3.56 16.64 -33.41
C ASP A 51 -2.66 17.80 -33.84
N ALA A 52 -2.09 18.53 -32.88
CA ALA A 52 -1.12 19.58 -33.16
C ALA A 52 0.13 19.01 -33.85
N MET A 53 0.71 17.93 -33.28
CA MET A 53 1.90 17.28 -33.80
C MET A 53 1.75 16.95 -35.29
N PHE A 54 0.65 16.29 -35.70
CA PHE A 54 0.49 15.88 -37.09
C PHE A 54 0.15 17.03 -38.04
N ARG A 55 -0.54 18.09 -37.60
CA ARG A 55 -0.80 19.27 -38.45
C ARG A 55 0.48 19.97 -38.88
N PHE A 56 1.50 19.99 -38.02
CA PHE A 56 2.80 20.61 -38.33
C PHE A 56 3.77 19.64 -39.02
N ASP A 57 3.56 18.33 -38.87
CA ASP A 57 4.40 17.29 -39.45
C ASP A 57 4.03 16.94 -40.91
N GLU A 58 2.89 17.40 -41.40
CA GLU A 58 2.48 17.32 -42.83
C GLU A 58 3.49 17.99 -43.80
N GLN A 59 4.51 18.69 -43.28
CA GLN A 59 5.58 19.33 -44.05
C GLN A 59 6.89 18.51 -44.10
N LYS A 60 6.99 17.40 -43.36
CA LYS A 60 8.17 16.51 -43.38
C LYS A 60 8.06 15.43 -44.45
N LYS A 61 9.17 14.75 -44.75
CA LYS A 61 9.21 13.64 -45.71
C LYS A 61 8.22 12.55 -45.28
N GLU A 62 7.37 12.11 -46.21
CA GLU A 62 6.54 10.92 -46.03
C GLU A 62 7.42 9.75 -45.58
N ASN A 63 7.04 9.11 -44.46
CA ASN A 63 7.59 7.86 -43.91
C ASN A 63 8.80 7.94 -42.96
N GLU A 64 9.17 9.10 -42.42
CA GLU A 64 10.13 9.15 -41.31
C GLU A 64 9.43 8.83 -39.97
N PRO A 65 9.93 7.88 -39.16
CA PRO A 65 9.38 7.61 -37.84
C PRO A 65 9.45 8.82 -36.92
N ILE A 66 8.40 9.02 -36.11
CA ILE A 66 8.40 10.06 -35.08
C ILE A 66 9.09 9.49 -33.84
N GLU A 67 10.21 10.10 -33.44
CA GLU A 67 10.92 9.69 -32.23
C GLU A 67 10.19 10.16 -30.96
N ILE A 68 9.98 9.24 -30.02
CA ILE A 68 9.52 9.52 -28.66
C ILE A 68 10.61 9.02 -27.70
N PRO A 69 11.69 9.80 -27.48
CA PRO A 69 12.83 9.32 -26.71
C PRO A 69 12.55 9.25 -25.20
N ASP A 70 11.64 10.07 -24.68
CA ASP A 70 11.46 10.22 -23.23
C ASP A 70 10.42 9.26 -22.62
N VAL A 71 9.99 8.23 -23.36
CA VAL A 71 8.97 7.28 -22.92
C VAL A 71 9.41 5.86 -23.23
N ASP A 72 9.37 4.99 -22.23
CA ASP A 72 9.70 3.58 -22.38
C ASP A 72 8.72 2.84 -23.30
N ILE A 73 9.18 1.73 -23.86
CA ILE A 73 8.43 0.90 -24.80
C ILE A 73 7.11 0.43 -24.17
N ASP A 74 7.15 -0.11 -22.95
CA ASP A 74 5.97 -0.64 -22.27
C ASP A 74 4.98 0.45 -21.87
N VAL A 75 5.48 1.64 -21.51
CA VAL A 75 4.66 2.81 -21.19
C VAL A 75 3.92 3.29 -22.44
N SER A 76 4.61 3.34 -23.58
CA SER A 76 3.99 3.72 -24.87
C SER A 76 2.97 2.70 -25.35
N LYS A 77 3.25 1.40 -25.20
CA LYS A 77 2.29 0.33 -25.51
C LYS A 77 1.04 0.42 -24.63
N THR A 78 1.21 0.73 -23.35
CA THR A 78 0.11 0.94 -22.40
C THR A 78 -0.73 2.16 -22.80
N MET A 79 -0.08 3.29 -23.10
CA MET A 79 -0.75 4.51 -23.56
C MET A 79 -1.52 4.28 -24.87
N LEU A 80 -0.92 3.60 -25.86
CA LEU A 80 -1.59 3.28 -27.12
C LEU A 80 -2.77 2.32 -26.91
N SER A 81 -2.63 1.31 -26.05
CA SER A 81 -3.72 0.39 -25.73
C SER A 81 -4.91 1.14 -25.10
N PHE A 82 -4.61 2.10 -24.21
CA PHE A 82 -5.61 3.00 -23.65
C PHE A 82 -6.28 3.85 -24.74
N ILE A 83 -5.51 4.51 -25.62
CA ILE A 83 -6.06 5.36 -26.68
C ILE A 83 -7.02 4.60 -27.61
N TYR A 84 -6.75 3.32 -27.90
CA TYR A 84 -7.55 2.54 -28.84
C TYR A 84 -8.76 1.87 -28.19
N THR A 85 -8.67 1.51 -26.91
CA THR A 85 -9.62 0.58 -26.29
C THR A 85 -9.97 0.87 -24.82
N ASP A 86 -9.45 1.96 -24.24
CA ASP A 86 -9.48 2.23 -22.80
C ASP A 86 -8.89 1.07 -21.95
N ASP A 87 -8.03 0.23 -22.55
CA ASP A 87 -7.43 -0.93 -21.90
C ASP A 87 -6.31 -0.51 -20.96
N LEU A 88 -6.52 -0.75 -19.67
CA LEU A 88 -5.57 -0.45 -18.58
C LEU A 88 -4.83 -1.70 -18.08
N SER A 89 -4.95 -2.85 -18.74
CA SER A 89 -4.33 -4.11 -18.29
C SER A 89 -2.80 -4.07 -18.26
N GLY A 90 -2.18 -3.18 -19.04
CA GLY A 90 -0.74 -2.93 -19.02
C GLY A 90 -0.25 -2.04 -17.87
N MET A 91 -1.16 -1.43 -17.11
CA MET A 91 -0.82 -0.49 -16.02
C MET A 91 -0.77 -1.20 -14.67
N ASN A 92 0.29 -0.96 -13.91
CA ASN A 92 0.50 -1.51 -12.56
C ASN A 92 1.24 -0.51 -11.66
N GLY A 93 1.48 -0.88 -10.40
CA GLY A 93 2.14 0.01 -9.43
C GLY A 93 3.60 0.35 -9.75
N ASP A 94 4.25 -0.39 -10.65
CA ASP A 94 5.65 -0.17 -11.01
C ASP A 94 5.79 0.84 -12.15
N ASN A 95 4.89 0.81 -13.15
CA ASN A 95 4.94 1.70 -14.32
C ASN A 95 3.95 2.88 -14.27
N ALA A 96 3.07 2.96 -13.25
CA ALA A 96 2.01 3.97 -13.18
C ALA A 96 2.51 5.43 -13.20
N ILE A 97 3.70 5.70 -12.65
CA ILE A 97 4.30 7.05 -12.67
C ILE A 97 4.73 7.44 -14.08
N ASP A 98 5.37 6.54 -14.81
CA ASP A 98 5.83 6.81 -16.16
C ASP A 98 4.64 6.89 -17.14
N VAL A 99 3.61 6.07 -16.92
CA VAL A 99 2.33 6.18 -17.63
C VAL A 99 1.63 7.49 -17.31
N LEU A 100 1.66 7.97 -16.05
CA LEU A 100 1.13 9.28 -15.66
C LEU A 100 1.89 10.41 -16.37
N TYR A 101 3.22 10.34 -16.43
CA TYR A 101 4.04 11.29 -17.19
C TYR A 101 3.62 11.33 -18.67
N ALA A 102 3.51 10.17 -19.33
CA ALA A 102 3.09 10.07 -20.71
C ALA A 102 1.66 10.61 -20.91
N ALA A 103 0.73 10.26 -20.01
CA ALA A 103 -0.64 10.73 -20.03
C ALA A 103 -0.74 12.25 -19.96
N LYS A 104 0.07 12.90 -19.12
CA LYS A 104 0.13 14.38 -19.06
C LYS A 104 0.77 14.96 -20.31
N LYS A 105 1.89 14.39 -20.76
CA LYS A 105 2.62 14.84 -21.96
C LYS A 105 1.75 14.84 -23.22
N TYR A 106 0.88 13.84 -23.35
CA TYR A 106 -0.05 13.70 -24.48
C TYR A 106 -1.48 14.14 -24.16
N ASN A 107 -1.69 14.81 -23.02
CA ASN A 107 -2.97 15.37 -22.59
C ASN A 107 -4.15 14.37 -22.63
N LEU A 108 -4.00 13.27 -21.89
CA LEU A 108 -4.98 12.19 -21.74
C LEU A 108 -5.60 12.21 -20.33
N PRO A 109 -6.58 13.09 -20.03
CA PRO A 109 -7.05 13.33 -18.67
C PRO A 109 -7.71 12.11 -18.01
N THR A 110 -8.39 11.26 -18.78
CA THR A 110 -8.99 10.02 -18.26
C THR A 110 -7.91 9.02 -17.83
N LEU A 111 -6.79 8.96 -18.55
CA LEU A 111 -5.64 8.12 -18.19
C LEU A 111 -4.93 8.68 -16.95
N VAL A 112 -4.73 9.99 -16.86
CA VAL A 112 -4.20 10.67 -15.65
C VAL A 112 -5.00 10.25 -14.41
N LYS A 113 -6.33 10.33 -14.48
CA LYS A 113 -7.21 9.93 -13.38
C LYS A 113 -7.08 8.44 -13.03
N ALA A 114 -6.89 7.58 -14.02
CA ALA A 114 -6.69 6.15 -13.81
C ALA A 114 -5.36 5.88 -13.10
N CYS A 115 -4.27 6.53 -13.50
CA CYS A 115 -2.96 6.39 -12.85
C CYS A 115 -3.00 6.81 -11.38
N VAL A 116 -3.61 7.96 -11.06
CA VAL A 116 -3.73 8.46 -9.68
C VAL A 116 -4.56 7.51 -8.79
N GLY A 117 -5.48 6.74 -9.37
CA GLY A 117 -6.34 5.81 -8.63
C GLY A 117 -5.70 4.47 -8.26
N ILE A 118 -4.52 4.14 -8.79
CA ILE A 118 -3.82 2.88 -8.49
C ILE A 118 -2.89 3.08 -7.28
N PRO A 119 -2.82 2.11 -6.35
CA PRO A 119 -1.77 2.09 -5.34
C PRO A 119 -0.38 1.96 -5.97
N ILE A 120 0.43 3.00 -5.86
CA ILE A 120 1.81 3.05 -6.35
C ILE A 120 2.75 2.86 -5.15
N ALA A 121 3.40 1.70 -5.05
CA ALA A 121 4.25 1.34 -3.91
C ALA A 121 5.44 2.30 -3.74
N LYS A 122 6.00 2.81 -4.84
CA LYS A 122 7.07 3.82 -4.82
C LYS A 122 6.66 5.10 -4.08
N LEU A 123 5.36 5.44 -4.07
CA LEU A 123 4.82 6.61 -3.39
C LEU A 123 4.49 6.36 -1.91
N ASP A 124 4.73 5.16 -1.37
CA ASP A 124 4.59 4.92 0.06
C ASP A 124 5.66 5.68 0.87
N ASN A 125 6.77 6.06 0.20
CA ASN A 125 7.71 7.04 0.72
C ASN A 125 7.21 8.45 0.42
N VAL A 126 6.86 9.17 1.49
CA VAL A 126 6.33 10.53 1.40
C VAL A 126 7.24 11.49 0.63
N PHE A 127 8.57 11.39 0.77
CA PHE A 127 9.49 12.30 0.08
C PHE A 127 9.49 12.08 -1.42
N ILE A 128 9.49 10.82 -1.85
CA ILE A 128 9.38 10.47 -3.27
C ILE A 128 8.04 10.95 -3.82
N ALA A 129 6.95 10.78 -3.06
CA ALA A 129 5.64 11.24 -3.50
C ALA A 129 5.57 12.76 -3.72
N PHE A 130 6.18 13.56 -2.84
CA PHE A 130 6.26 15.00 -3.03
C PHE A 130 7.12 15.38 -4.25
N ASP A 131 8.24 14.70 -4.47
CA ASP A 131 9.09 14.95 -5.64
C ASP A 131 8.37 14.62 -6.96
N GLU A 132 7.70 13.47 -7.03
CA GLU A 132 6.93 13.08 -8.22
C GLU A 132 5.75 14.02 -8.47
N ALA A 133 4.99 14.39 -7.41
CA ALA A 133 3.89 15.34 -7.53
C ALA A 133 4.36 16.73 -7.98
N ARG A 134 5.59 17.13 -7.60
CA ARG A 134 6.24 18.36 -8.08
C ARG A 134 6.65 18.26 -9.54
N LEU A 135 7.35 17.18 -9.92
CA LEU A 135 7.82 16.98 -11.29
C LEU A 135 6.68 16.89 -12.29
N LEU A 136 5.59 16.24 -11.89
CA LEU A 136 4.41 16.05 -12.71
C LEU A 136 3.42 17.22 -12.61
N ASP A 137 3.61 18.17 -11.69
CA ASP A 137 2.65 19.23 -11.35
C ASP A 137 1.22 18.68 -11.17
N GLU A 138 1.08 17.66 -10.31
CA GLU A 138 -0.19 16.93 -10.10
C GLU A 138 -0.59 16.95 -8.62
N LYS A 139 -1.52 17.85 -8.27
CA LYS A 139 -1.95 18.07 -6.87
C LYS A 139 -2.84 16.94 -6.36
N GLU A 140 -3.58 16.31 -7.25
CA GLU A 140 -4.47 15.19 -6.96
C GLU A 140 -3.67 13.95 -6.54
N LEU A 141 -2.48 13.75 -7.12
CA LEU A 141 -1.56 12.69 -6.70
C LEU A 141 -1.18 12.86 -5.23
N LEU A 142 -0.87 14.09 -4.82
CA LEU A 142 -0.55 14.39 -3.43
C LEU A 142 -1.75 14.14 -2.50
N CYS A 143 -2.95 14.49 -2.92
CA CYS A 143 -4.17 14.24 -2.15
C CYS A 143 -4.45 12.75 -1.95
N GLU A 144 -4.19 11.93 -2.96
CA GLU A 144 -4.35 10.49 -2.87
C GLU A 144 -3.32 9.90 -1.91
N VAL A 145 -2.03 10.20 -2.11
CA VAL A 145 -0.94 9.66 -1.28
C VAL A 145 -1.10 10.07 0.17
N LEU A 146 -1.31 11.37 0.45
CA LEU A 146 -1.56 11.84 1.82
C LEU A 146 -2.88 11.32 2.39
N GLY A 147 -3.80 10.83 1.56
CA GLY A 147 -5.02 10.17 2.01
C GLY A 147 -4.78 8.76 2.57
N ARG A 148 -3.67 8.09 2.21
CA ARG A 148 -3.42 6.70 2.57
C ARG A 148 -3.13 6.53 4.07
N ASP A 149 -3.92 5.70 4.73
CA ASP A 149 -3.65 5.29 6.12
C ASP A 149 -2.36 4.48 6.27
N GLN A 150 -1.83 3.95 5.16
CA GLN A 150 -0.69 3.03 5.09
C GLN A 150 0.64 3.70 4.75
N LEU A 151 0.67 5.04 4.63
CA LEU A 151 1.87 5.77 4.27
C LEU A 151 2.96 5.54 5.33
N VAL A 152 4.14 5.09 4.88
CA VAL A 152 5.25 4.74 5.78
C VAL A 152 6.00 6.01 6.17
N VAL A 153 5.68 6.54 7.34
CA VAL A 153 6.34 7.72 7.91
C VAL A 153 6.60 7.52 9.40
N SER A 154 7.69 8.10 9.91
CA SER A 154 8.02 8.03 11.34
C SER A 154 7.01 8.82 12.19
N GLU A 155 6.64 10.02 11.75
CA GLU A 155 5.72 10.91 12.46
C GLU A 155 4.97 11.83 11.47
N GLU A 156 3.76 12.27 11.82
CA GLU A 156 2.96 13.16 10.96
C GLU A 156 3.63 14.54 10.76
N ILE A 157 4.52 14.97 11.67
CA ILE A 157 5.31 16.19 11.50
C ILE A 157 6.24 16.12 10.28
N ALA A 158 6.73 14.93 9.92
CA ALA A 158 7.55 14.74 8.73
C ALA A 158 6.75 15.02 7.46
N ILE A 159 5.49 14.58 7.42
CA ILE A 159 4.56 14.89 6.33
C ILE A 159 4.33 16.39 6.22
N TRP A 160 4.07 17.06 7.35
CA TRP A 160 3.90 18.51 7.37
C TRP A 160 5.14 19.25 6.84
N ASN A 161 6.33 18.88 7.30
CA ASN A 161 7.57 19.51 6.86
C ASN A 161 7.83 19.29 5.36
N ALA A 162 7.54 18.10 4.85
CA ALA A 162 7.65 17.80 3.43
C ALA A 162 6.61 18.61 2.61
N ALA A 163 5.38 18.71 3.10
CA ALA A 163 4.31 19.52 2.50
C ALA A 163 4.69 20.99 2.44
N LEU A 164 5.23 21.54 3.52
CA LEU A 164 5.64 22.94 3.58
C LEU A 164 6.77 23.24 2.59
N ARG A 165 7.78 22.36 2.51
CA ARG A 165 8.88 22.47 1.54
C ARG A 165 8.38 22.39 0.09
N TRP A 166 7.48 21.45 -0.19
CA TRP A 166 6.86 21.34 -1.51
C TRP A 166 6.07 22.61 -1.86
N ALA A 167 5.33 23.18 -0.91
CA ALA A 167 4.57 24.40 -1.11
C ALA A 167 5.50 25.61 -1.37
N ASP A 168 6.62 25.71 -0.67
CA ASP A 168 7.64 26.75 -0.90
C ASP A 168 8.22 26.64 -2.32
N GLU A 169 8.59 25.42 -2.74
CA GLU A 169 9.13 25.17 -4.07
C GLU A 169 8.10 25.48 -5.17
N GLN A 170 6.83 25.14 -4.95
CA GLN A 170 5.74 25.48 -5.87
C GLN A 170 5.49 26.98 -5.94
N CYS A 171 5.61 27.72 -4.82
CA CYS A 171 5.56 29.18 -4.85
C CYS A 171 6.70 29.72 -5.73
N ALA A 172 7.92 29.21 -5.56
CA ALA A 172 9.08 29.63 -6.34
C ALA A 172 8.91 29.34 -7.85
N GLN A 173 8.43 28.16 -8.23
CA GLN A 173 8.15 27.79 -9.63
C GLN A 173 7.10 28.71 -10.27
N ASN A 174 6.12 29.16 -9.49
CA ASN A 174 5.09 30.10 -9.93
C ASN A 174 5.48 31.58 -9.77
N GLY A 175 6.72 31.89 -9.38
CA GLY A 175 7.20 33.26 -9.18
C GLY A 175 6.50 34.02 -8.04
N LYS A 176 5.93 33.29 -7.07
CA LYS A 176 5.23 33.83 -5.90
C LYS A 176 6.15 33.83 -4.67
N GLU A 177 5.94 34.79 -3.76
CA GLU A 177 6.57 34.77 -2.44
C GLU A 177 6.02 33.62 -1.60
N CYS A 178 6.87 33.00 -0.77
CA CYS A 178 6.47 31.94 0.15
C CYS A 178 5.71 32.48 1.38
N SER A 179 4.56 33.11 1.16
CA SER A 179 3.63 33.55 2.22
C SER A 179 2.72 32.40 2.67
N GLY A 180 2.11 32.51 3.85
CA GLY A 180 1.15 31.53 4.36
C GLY A 180 -0.05 31.32 3.42
N GLU A 181 -0.55 32.41 2.82
CA GLU A 181 -1.62 32.38 1.83
C GLU A 181 -1.23 31.62 0.56
N ASN A 182 -0.06 31.92 -0.01
CA ASN A 182 0.41 31.26 -1.24
C ASN A 182 0.70 29.78 -0.99
N ARG A 183 1.33 29.42 0.14
CA ARG A 183 1.54 28.02 0.53
C ARG A 183 0.23 27.25 0.65
N ARG A 184 -0.77 27.87 1.28
CA ARG A 184 -2.11 27.29 1.41
C ARG A 184 -2.78 27.08 0.05
N GLU A 185 -2.65 28.05 -0.86
CA GLU A 185 -3.12 27.93 -2.24
C GLU A 185 -2.41 26.80 -3.00
N MET A 186 -1.10 26.67 -2.84
CA MET A 186 -0.32 25.60 -3.48
C MET A 186 -0.76 24.22 -2.98
N LEU A 187 -0.88 24.04 -1.66
CA LEU A 187 -1.31 22.78 -1.03
C LEU A 187 -2.76 22.42 -1.32
N GLY A 188 -3.65 23.41 -1.47
CA GLY A 188 -5.05 23.20 -1.78
C GLY A 188 -5.74 22.18 -0.86
N THR A 189 -6.39 21.17 -1.46
CA THR A 189 -7.12 20.11 -0.74
C THR A 189 -6.19 19.11 -0.03
N ALA A 190 -4.93 19.01 -0.42
CA ALA A 190 -3.95 18.11 0.19
C ALA A 190 -3.65 18.50 1.64
N LEU A 191 -3.76 19.80 1.98
CA LEU A 191 -3.64 20.30 3.35
C LEU A 191 -4.55 19.55 4.33
N TYR A 192 -5.77 19.24 3.90
CA TYR A 192 -6.78 18.57 4.73
C TYR A 192 -6.55 17.06 4.89
N LYS A 193 -5.57 16.51 4.17
CA LYS A 193 -5.13 15.12 4.34
C LYS A 193 -4.05 14.99 5.42
N ILE A 194 -3.43 16.09 5.83
CA ILE A 194 -2.46 16.14 6.93
C ILE A 194 -3.20 16.12 8.27
N ARG A 195 -2.71 15.30 9.20
CA ARG A 195 -3.39 14.98 10.46
C ARG A 195 -2.83 15.83 11.60
N PHE A 196 -3.00 17.14 11.53
CA PHE A 196 -2.48 18.07 12.55
C PHE A 196 -2.80 17.71 14.02
N PRO A 197 -4.00 17.19 14.37
CA PRO A 197 -4.30 16.84 15.76
C PRO A 197 -3.41 15.76 16.38
N ILE A 198 -2.76 14.92 15.57
CA ILE A 198 -1.87 13.85 16.05
C ILE A 198 -0.38 14.28 16.04
N ILE A 199 -0.08 15.51 15.61
CA ILE A 199 1.28 16.06 15.70
C ILE A 199 1.57 16.42 17.15
N HIS A 200 2.79 16.14 17.63
CA HIS A 200 3.19 16.46 18.99
C HIS A 200 3.07 17.96 19.29
N THR A 201 2.62 18.32 20.48
CA THR A 201 2.37 19.73 20.87
C THR A 201 3.59 20.62 20.72
N ASP A 202 4.78 20.07 20.95
CA ASP A 202 6.05 20.81 20.87
C ASP A 202 6.37 21.28 19.44
N CYS A 203 5.78 20.63 18.43
CA CYS A 203 5.96 21.01 17.03
C CYS A 203 4.97 22.07 16.55
N LEU A 204 3.94 22.40 17.34
CA LEU A 204 2.89 23.35 16.93
C LEU A 204 3.42 24.76 16.72
N ALA A 205 4.49 25.16 17.43
CA ALA A 205 5.11 26.47 17.23
C ALA A 205 5.54 26.67 15.76
N ASN A 206 6.16 25.65 15.15
CA ASN A 206 6.59 25.69 13.75
C ASN A 206 5.40 25.78 12.78
N ILE A 207 4.30 25.09 13.11
CA ILE A 207 3.07 25.13 12.30
C ILE A 207 2.43 26.51 12.40
N VAL A 208 2.35 27.10 13.59
CA VAL A 208 1.81 28.46 13.80
C VAL A 208 2.64 29.49 13.05
N SER A 209 3.97 29.39 13.09
CA SER A 209 4.87 30.31 12.37
C SER A 209 4.77 30.24 10.85
N SER A 210 4.18 29.18 10.29
CA SER A 210 4.02 29.04 8.83
C SER A 210 2.91 29.91 8.24
N ASP A 211 1.96 30.36 9.08
CA ASP A 211 0.76 31.13 8.71
C ASP A 211 -0.14 30.43 7.66
N VAL A 212 -0.02 29.09 7.51
CA VAL A 212 -0.81 28.31 6.54
C VAL A 212 -2.19 27.96 7.07
N LEU A 213 -2.30 27.63 8.37
CA LEU A 213 -3.56 27.28 9.01
C LEU A 213 -4.32 28.54 9.44
N THR A 214 -5.65 28.54 9.24
CA THR A 214 -6.48 29.65 9.73
C THR A 214 -6.52 29.66 11.25
N SER A 215 -6.85 30.81 11.85
CA SER A 215 -7.03 30.91 13.30
C SER A 215 -8.05 29.91 13.85
N VAL A 216 -9.12 29.62 13.09
CA VAL A 216 -10.15 28.63 13.48
C VAL A 216 -9.58 27.21 13.47
N GLU A 217 -8.82 26.85 12.44
CA GLU A 217 -8.15 25.55 12.33
C GLU A 217 -7.10 25.36 13.44
N LEU A 218 -6.28 26.37 13.71
CA LEU A 218 -5.28 26.34 14.79
C LEU A 218 -5.92 26.18 16.17
N VAL A 219 -6.98 26.95 16.46
CA VAL A 219 -7.72 26.82 17.72
C VAL A 219 -8.31 25.42 17.85
N SER A 220 -8.83 24.83 16.76
CA SER A 220 -9.38 23.47 16.79
C SER A 220 -8.33 22.40 17.13
N VAL A 221 -7.11 22.53 16.58
CA VAL A 221 -5.98 21.62 16.88
C VAL A 221 -5.52 21.81 18.33
N LEU A 222 -5.37 23.05 18.80
CA LEU A 222 -4.96 23.34 20.18
C LEU A 222 -5.97 22.83 21.21
N LEU A 223 -7.28 23.00 20.94
CA LEU A 223 -8.33 22.48 21.80
C LEU A 223 -8.24 20.96 21.96
N TYR A 224 -7.97 20.22 20.86
CA TYR A 224 -7.77 18.77 20.92
C TYR A 224 -6.64 18.37 21.89
N HIS A 225 -5.50 19.06 21.86
CA HIS A 225 -4.38 18.77 22.76
C HIS A 225 -4.64 19.12 24.23
N SER A 226 -5.48 20.12 24.49
CA SER A 226 -5.77 20.60 25.86
C SER A 226 -6.68 19.69 26.69
N SER A 227 -7.16 18.55 26.14
CA SER A 227 -8.05 17.58 26.82
C SER A 227 -9.36 18.16 27.37
N ALA A 228 -9.72 19.39 26.99
CA ALA A 228 -10.91 20.07 27.48
C ALA A 228 -12.16 19.48 26.86
N ALA A 229 -12.90 18.73 27.68
CA ALA A 229 -14.27 18.30 27.45
C ALA A 229 -15.14 19.46 26.93
N LEU A 230 -15.33 19.53 25.62
CA LEU A 230 -16.43 20.29 25.04
C LEU A 230 -17.61 19.34 24.89
N SER A 231 -18.77 19.79 25.35
CA SER A 231 -20.06 19.09 25.30
C SER A 231 -20.59 18.89 23.88
N GLU A 232 -19.95 19.49 22.87
CA GLU A 232 -20.19 19.25 21.45
C GLU A 232 -18.84 19.12 20.71
N PRO A 233 -18.67 18.12 19.82
CA PRO A 233 -17.47 17.99 19.01
C PRO A 233 -17.41 19.17 18.03
N TYR A 234 -16.57 20.15 18.32
CA TYR A 234 -16.19 21.16 17.34
C TYR A 234 -15.72 20.43 16.07
N PRO A 235 -16.21 20.80 14.87
CA PRO A 235 -15.94 20.00 13.67
C PRO A 235 -14.46 20.13 13.28
N LEU A 236 -13.64 19.17 13.71
CA LEU A 236 -12.29 18.99 13.24
C LEU A 236 -12.33 18.68 11.74
N ARG A 237 -11.72 19.55 10.94
CA ARG A 237 -11.54 19.32 9.49
C ARG A 237 -10.43 18.33 9.18
N PHE A 238 -9.57 18.06 10.17
CA PHE A 238 -8.43 17.17 10.04
C PHE A 238 -8.74 15.82 10.69
N SER A 239 -8.27 14.74 10.07
CA SER A 239 -8.40 13.40 10.62
C SER A 239 -7.60 13.27 11.92
N ILE A 240 -8.18 12.57 12.89
CA ILE A 240 -7.52 12.16 14.15
C ILE A 240 -7.02 10.70 14.09
N ARG A 241 -7.25 10.00 12.97
CA ARG A 241 -6.82 8.60 12.81
C ARG A 241 -5.30 8.58 12.65
N GLN A 242 -4.59 7.73 13.39
CA GLN A 242 -3.16 7.54 13.13
C GLN A 242 -2.92 6.83 11.80
N ARG A 243 -1.80 7.15 11.14
CA ARG A 243 -1.30 6.35 10.01
C ARG A 243 -0.65 5.11 10.61
N SER A 244 -1.00 3.94 10.09
CA SER A 244 -0.43 2.66 10.50
C SER A 244 0.19 2.04 9.27
N ALA A 245 1.52 2.03 9.20
CA ALA A 245 2.21 1.17 8.25
C ALA A 245 1.88 -0.27 8.63
N LYS A 246 1.02 -0.94 7.85
CA LYS A 246 0.72 -2.36 8.09
C LYS A 246 1.89 -3.19 7.64
N SER A 247 2.76 -3.53 8.58
CA SER A 247 3.76 -4.57 8.38
C SER A 247 3.05 -5.92 8.51
N ALA A 248 2.91 -6.62 7.38
CA ALA A 248 2.32 -7.96 7.33
C ALA A 248 3.40 -9.02 7.20
N GLY A 249 3.17 -10.19 7.79
CA GLY A 249 4.08 -11.31 7.67
C GLY A 249 3.39 -12.63 7.97
N LYS A 250 3.97 -13.72 7.46
CA LYS A 250 3.45 -15.08 7.65
C LYS A 250 4.47 -15.91 8.41
N ILE A 251 4.00 -16.63 9.42
CA ILE A 251 4.83 -17.55 10.23
C ILE A 251 4.21 -18.94 10.14
N THR A 252 5.06 -19.95 9.94
CA THR A 252 4.62 -21.35 9.85
C THR A 252 5.42 -22.20 10.83
N LEU A 253 4.74 -23.17 11.44
CA LEU A 253 5.30 -24.18 12.33
C LEU A 253 4.81 -25.55 11.88
N LYS A 254 5.72 -26.37 11.36
CA LYS A 254 5.47 -27.80 11.15
C LYS A 254 5.90 -28.56 12.41
N ILE A 255 4.99 -29.35 12.98
CA ILE A 255 5.26 -30.19 14.15
C ILE A 255 5.40 -31.63 13.67
N ASP A 256 6.64 -32.11 13.57
CA ASP A 256 6.93 -33.52 13.29
C ASP A 256 6.83 -34.38 14.57
N ASN A 257 6.55 -35.67 14.39
CA ASN A 257 6.31 -36.63 15.47
C ASN A 257 5.20 -36.14 16.42
N PHE A 258 4.08 -35.67 15.84
CA PHE A 258 3.00 -35.04 16.59
C PHE A 258 2.41 -35.99 17.63
N PHE A 259 2.34 -37.30 17.35
CA PHE A 259 1.86 -38.28 18.29
C PHE A 259 2.70 -38.32 19.58
N GLU A 260 4.03 -38.24 19.48
CA GLU A 260 4.90 -38.15 20.66
C GLU A 260 4.70 -36.83 21.40
N PHE A 261 4.64 -35.71 20.66
CA PHE A 261 4.39 -34.40 21.23
C PHE A 261 3.08 -34.36 22.04
N ALA A 262 2.00 -34.97 21.53
CA ALA A 262 0.70 -35.06 22.20
C ALA A 262 0.70 -35.85 23.52
N ARG A 263 1.72 -36.67 23.77
CA ARG A 263 1.88 -37.49 24.98
C ARG A 263 2.80 -36.86 26.03
N GLN A 264 3.57 -35.83 25.66
CA GLN A 264 4.46 -35.13 26.56
C GLN A 264 3.68 -34.33 27.61
N ASN A 265 4.37 -33.95 28.69
CA ASN A 265 3.80 -33.19 29.80
C ASN A 265 3.30 -31.81 29.32
N GLU A 266 2.32 -31.22 30.01
CA GLU A 266 1.63 -29.97 29.63
C GLU A 266 2.55 -28.75 29.46
N LEU A 267 3.80 -28.83 29.94
CA LEU A 267 4.81 -27.78 29.79
C LEU A 267 5.61 -27.85 28.48
N SER A 268 5.41 -28.89 27.66
CA SER A 268 6.14 -29.04 26.40
C SER A 268 5.56 -28.10 25.33
N ARG A 269 6.43 -27.23 24.78
CA ARG A 269 6.07 -26.26 23.75
C ARG A 269 6.92 -26.48 22.51
N LYS A 270 6.30 -26.38 21.33
CA LYS A 270 6.98 -26.38 20.04
C LYS A 270 6.88 -24.99 19.44
N TYR A 271 8.01 -24.37 19.15
CA TYR A 271 8.11 -23.00 18.60
C TYR A 271 8.47 -23.04 17.12
N SER A 272 7.96 -22.08 16.36
CA SER A 272 8.46 -21.76 15.02
C SER A 272 9.85 -21.14 15.07
N THR A 273 10.46 -20.99 13.90
CA THR A 273 11.54 -20.02 13.72
C THR A 273 11.04 -18.62 14.01
N THR A 274 11.94 -17.74 14.45
CA THR A 274 11.66 -16.32 14.64
C THR A 274 11.62 -15.62 13.29
N VAL A 275 10.59 -14.81 13.07
CA VAL A 275 10.46 -13.91 11.91
C VAL A 275 10.47 -12.48 12.41
N TYR A 276 11.13 -11.60 11.65
CA TYR A 276 11.15 -10.17 11.96
C TYR A 276 10.07 -9.46 11.15
N ILE A 277 9.11 -8.84 11.83
CA ILE A 277 8.05 -8.03 11.22
C ILE A 277 8.08 -6.69 11.95
N ASP A 278 8.30 -5.61 11.20
CA ASP A 278 8.42 -4.25 11.75
C ASP A 278 9.56 -4.09 12.78
N GLY A 279 10.67 -4.82 12.57
CA GLY A 279 11.80 -4.84 13.51
C GLY A 279 11.57 -5.66 14.80
N LEU A 280 10.35 -6.19 15.01
CA LEU A 280 9.98 -7.00 16.16
C LEU A 280 10.17 -8.50 15.88
N GLN A 281 10.54 -9.26 16.93
CA GLN A 281 10.72 -10.70 16.85
C GLN A 281 9.41 -11.44 17.11
N TRP A 282 8.88 -12.09 16.09
CA TRP A 282 7.66 -12.88 16.17
C TRP A 282 7.95 -14.37 16.06
N ASN A 283 7.30 -15.16 16.90
CA ASN A 283 7.22 -16.61 16.73
C ASN A 283 5.84 -17.09 17.14
N ILE A 284 5.46 -18.25 16.63
CA ILE A 284 4.27 -18.96 17.06
C ILE A 284 4.66 -20.23 17.78
N PHE A 285 3.80 -20.69 18.69
CA PHE A 285 4.02 -21.96 19.35
C PHE A 285 2.74 -22.73 19.61
N ALA A 286 2.91 -24.04 19.70
CA ALA A 286 1.89 -24.99 20.08
C ALA A 286 2.20 -25.59 21.45
N GLN A 287 1.15 -25.86 22.22
CA GLN A 287 1.21 -26.53 23.51
C GLN A 287 0.00 -27.44 23.65
N ILE A 288 0.14 -28.57 24.33
CA ILE A 288 -0.99 -29.44 24.66
C ILE A 288 -1.54 -29.03 26.02
N GLU A 289 -2.81 -28.70 26.07
CA GLU A 289 -3.52 -28.26 27.27
C GLU A 289 -4.53 -29.33 27.69
N THR A 290 -4.58 -29.69 28.97
CA THR A 290 -5.62 -30.58 29.50
C THR A 290 -6.62 -29.79 30.34
N LYS A 291 -7.90 -29.88 29.99
CA LYS A 291 -8.98 -29.26 30.76
C LYS A 291 -10.08 -30.26 31.02
N SER A 292 -10.37 -30.50 32.30
CA SER A 292 -11.40 -31.45 32.75
C SER A 292 -11.22 -32.86 32.17
N GLY A 293 -9.96 -33.30 32.02
CA GLY A 293 -9.60 -34.63 31.47
C GLY A 293 -9.53 -34.70 29.94
N ASN A 294 -9.94 -33.66 29.22
CA ASN A 294 -9.85 -33.59 27.76
C ASN A 294 -8.60 -32.84 27.32
N LYS A 295 -7.92 -33.35 26.28
CA LYS A 295 -6.74 -32.72 25.69
C LYS A 295 -7.12 -31.80 24.53
N TYR A 296 -6.44 -30.67 24.45
CA TYR A 296 -6.60 -29.67 23.41
C TYR A 296 -5.24 -29.26 22.86
N LEU A 297 -5.23 -28.87 21.59
CA LEU A 297 -4.10 -28.15 21.02
C LEU A 297 -4.30 -26.66 21.31
N GLY A 298 -3.38 -26.10 22.09
CA GLY A 298 -3.22 -24.67 22.28
C GLY A 298 -2.33 -24.07 21.18
N PHE A 299 -2.67 -22.87 20.72
CA PHE A 299 -1.97 -22.17 19.64
C PHE A 299 -1.83 -20.70 19.98
N PHE A 300 -0.59 -20.23 20.07
CA PHE A 300 -0.24 -18.92 20.59
C PHE A 300 0.77 -18.20 19.70
N ILE A 301 0.73 -16.88 19.78
CA ILE A 301 1.67 -15.96 19.15
C ILE A 301 2.47 -15.28 20.25
N LYS A 302 3.76 -15.11 20.01
CA LYS A 302 4.66 -14.38 20.88
C LYS A 302 5.38 -13.29 20.08
N CYS A 303 5.39 -12.09 20.65
CA CYS A 303 6.16 -10.95 20.18
C CYS A 303 7.19 -10.59 21.25
N ASN A 304 8.44 -10.39 20.85
CA ASN A 304 9.49 -9.88 21.72
C ASN A 304 10.18 -8.67 21.08
N ALA A 305 10.52 -7.69 21.90
CA ALA A 305 11.26 -6.49 21.50
C ALA A 305 12.51 -6.34 22.39
N TYR A 306 13.45 -7.30 22.30
CA TYR A 306 14.60 -7.40 23.21
C TYR A 306 15.47 -6.14 23.24
N ASP A 307 15.56 -5.42 22.12
CA ASP A 307 16.36 -4.22 21.97
C ASP A 307 15.75 -2.98 22.68
N TYR A 308 14.48 -3.07 23.10
CA TYR A 308 13.70 -1.94 23.63
C TYR A 308 13.34 -2.06 25.13
N GLY A 309 13.85 -3.10 25.82
CA GLY A 309 13.61 -3.28 27.26
C GLY A 309 12.13 -3.49 27.62
N SER A 310 11.64 -2.85 28.69
CA SER A 310 10.26 -2.98 29.17
C SER A 310 9.26 -1.95 28.62
N ASN A 311 9.74 -1.03 27.79
CA ASN A 311 9.01 0.16 27.37
C ASN A 311 8.61 0.06 25.90
N TRP A 312 7.75 -0.91 25.59
CA TRP A 312 7.20 -1.06 24.25
C TRP A 312 5.79 -1.62 24.29
N SER A 313 5.02 -1.27 23.26
CA SER A 313 3.76 -1.92 22.91
C SER A 313 3.63 -2.10 21.40
N CYS A 314 2.94 -3.15 20.99
CA CYS A 314 2.66 -3.48 19.61
C CYS A 314 1.21 -3.96 19.46
N SER A 315 0.43 -3.29 18.63
CA SER A 315 -0.93 -3.71 18.26
C SER A 315 -0.87 -4.64 17.05
N CYS A 316 -1.49 -5.82 17.12
CA CYS A 316 -1.44 -6.81 16.04
C CYS A 316 -2.75 -7.59 15.92
N SER A 317 -3.18 -7.87 14.68
CA SER A 317 -4.16 -8.91 14.38
C SER A 317 -3.47 -10.11 13.76
N ALA A 318 -4.00 -11.30 14.04
CA ALA A 318 -3.54 -12.50 13.37
C ALA A 318 -4.69 -13.40 12.92
N THR A 319 -4.51 -14.03 11.76
CA THR A 319 -5.31 -15.16 11.32
C THR A 319 -4.52 -16.44 11.56
N LEU A 320 -4.94 -17.21 12.55
CA LEU A 320 -4.35 -18.49 12.96
C LEU A 320 -5.02 -19.64 12.21
N ARG A 321 -4.22 -20.56 11.69
CA ARG A 321 -4.65 -21.68 10.86
C ARG A 321 -4.01 -22.98 11.30
N ILE A 322 -4.80 -24.05 11.39
CA ILE A 322 -4.28 -25.40 11.17
C ILE A 322 -4.43 -25.67 9.68
N VAL A 323 -3.30 -25.83 9.00
CA VAL A 323 -3.25 -25.95 7.55
C VAL A 323 -3.75 -27.34 7.16
N SER A 324 -4.69 -27.38 6.22
CA SER A 324 -5.19 -28.63 5.67
C SER A 324 -4.10 -29.40 4.93
N THR A 325 -4.16 -30.73 5.04
CA THR A 325 -3.25 -31.66 4.35
C THR A 325 -3.67 -31.96 2.91
N ASN A 326 -4.88 -31.59 2.51
CA ASN A 326 -5.40 -31.82 1.15
C ASN A 326 -6.31 -30.66 0.69
N GLU A 327 -6.49 -30.53 -0.62
CA GLU A 327 -7.28 -29.43 -1.22
C GLU A 327 -8.81 -29.57 -1.00
N GLU A 328 -9.28 -30.74 -0.59
CA GLU A 328 -10.70 -31.03 -0.37
C GLU A 328 -11.22 -30.53 0.98
N THR A 329 -10.34 -30.40 1.97
CA THR A 329 -10.69 -29.96 3.33
C THR A 329 -10.13 -28.57 3.61
N ALA A 330 -10.92 -27.74 4.30
CA ALA A 330 -10.54 -26.38 4.62
C ALA A 330 -9.66 -26.30 5.88
N ASP A 331 -8.78 -25.30 5.91
CA ASP A 331 -8.05 -24.93 7.12
C ASP A 331 -8.99 -24.69 8.31
N LEU A 332 -8.56 -25.07 9.52
CA LEU A 332 -9.21 -24.59 10.72
C LEU A 332 -8.71 -23.18 11.05
N VAL A 333 -9.57 -22.18 10.87
CA VAL A 333 -9.20 -20.76 11.00
C VAL A 333 -9.80 -20.14 12.26
N ARG A 334 -8.99 -19.37 13.01
CA ARG A 334 -9.47 -18.42 14.04
C ARG A 334 -8.70 -17.11 13.94
N LYS A 335 -9.32 -16.02 14.41
CA LYS A 335 -8.74 -14.68 14.34
C LYS A 335 -8.58 -14.08 15.74
N ILE A 336 -7.48 -13.37 15.94
CA ILE A 336 -7.21 -12.64 17.18
C ILE A 336 -6.81 -11.21 16.86
N GLU A 337 -7.08 -10.30 17.80
CA GLU A 337 -6.57 -8.94 17.86
C GLU A 337 -6.03 -8.70 19.26
N HIS A 338 -4.79 -8.23 19.37
CA HIS A 338 -4.13 -8.06 20.66
C HIS A 338 -3.06 -6.98 20.66
N ASN A 339 -2.88 -6.36 21.84
CA ASN A 339 -1.82 -5.41 22.11
C ASN A 339 -0.73 -6.11 22.94
N PHE A 340 0.36 -6.47 22.29
CA PHE A 340 1.55 -7.02 22.91
C PHE A 340 2.35 -5.90 23.59
N SER A 341 2.92 -6.15 24.75
CA SER A 341 3.79 -5.22 25.45
C SER A 341 4.72 -6.02 26.38
N ALA A 342 5.79 -5.43 26.87
CA ALA A 342 6.70 -6.12 27.79
C ALA A 342 5.99 -6.73 29.03
N LYS A 343 4.85 -6.16 29.45
CA LYS A 343 4.03 -6.67 30.56
C LYS A 343 3.13 -7.84 30.15
N THR A 344 2.62 -7.85 28.91
CA THR A 344 1.75 -8.92 28.40
C THR A 344 2.53 -10.05 27.74
N THR A 345 3.83 -9.85 27.45
CA THR A 345 4.74 -10.84 26.83
C THR A 345 5.82 -11.37 27.77
N GLY A 346 5.61 -11.32 29.09
CA GLY A 346 6.55 -11.84 30.08
C GLY A 346 7.02 -13.27 29.75
N TRP A 347 8.18 -13.67 30.28
CA TRP A 347 9.04 -14.79 29.84
C TRP A 347 8.33 -16.12 29.47
N SER A 348 7.11 -16.38 29.97
CA SER A 348 6.32 -17.61 29.75
C SER A 348 4.96 -17.47 29.04
N LEU A 349 4.45 -16.27 28.71
CA LEU A 349 3.07 -16.11 28.20
C LEU A 349 3.06 -15.53 26.77
N GLY A 350 2.56 -16.32 25.82
CA GLY A 350 2.11 -15.84 24.51
C GLY A 350 0.60 -15.58 24.53
N TYR A 351 0.08 -14.94 23.47
CA TYR A 351 -1.34 -14.67 23.33
C TYR A 351 -1.97 -15.55 22.24
N GLY A 352 -3.11 -16.16 22.54
CA GLY A 352 -3.78 -17.07 21.62
C GLY A 352 -4.86 -17.88 22.31
N TYR A 353 -5.11 -19.09 21.80
CA TYR A 353 -6.14 -19.97 22.33
C TYR A 353 -5.51 -21.16 23.04
N GLU A 354 -5.82 -21.34 24.32
CA GLU A 354 -5.52 -22.57 25.06
C GLU A 354 -6.26 -23.78 24.48
N GLN A 355 -7.46 -23.55 23.94
CA GLN A 355 -8.31 -24.57 23.33
C GLN A 355 -8.62 -24.19 21.88
N PHE A 356 -7.60 -24.26 21.01
CA PHE A 356 -7.76 -23.98 19.59
C PHE A 356 -8.62 -25.06 18.92
N THR A 357 -8.30 -26.32 19.17
CA THR A 357 -9.11 -27.49 18.79
C THR A 357 -8.93 -28.63 19.79
N SER A 358 -9.91 -29.51 19.92
CA SER A 358 -9.78 -30.73 20.73
C SER A 358 -8.85 -31.73 20.03
N TYR A 359 -8.13 -32.53 20.81
CA TYR A 359 -7.29 -33.60 20.27
C TYR A 359 -8.10 -34.59 19.40
N GLU A 360 -9.32 -34.93 19.81
CA GLU A 360 -10.21 -35.82 19.05
C GLU A 360 -10.54 -35.25 17.65
N ALA A 361 -10.94 -33.99 17.57
CA ALA A 361 -11.21 -33.34 16.28
C ALA A 361 -9.94 -33.17 15.42
N LEU A 362 -8.78 -32.89 16.03
CA LEU A 362 -7.53 -32.75 15.30
C LEU A 362 -7.07 -34.06 14.66
N MET A 363 -7.20 -35.17 15.38
CA MET A 363 -6.80 -36.50 14.92
C MET A 363 -7.85 -37.17 14.03
N ASN A 364 -9.02 -36.55 13.83
CA ASN A 364 -10.05 -37.11 12.98
C ASN A 364 -9.64 -37.00 11.50
N PRO A 365 -9.48 -38.13 10.78
CA PRO A 365 -8.99 -38.13 9.40
C PRO A 365 -9.92 -37.39 8.44
N TYR A 366 -11.22 -37.25 8.75
CA TYR A 366 -12.17 -36.52 7.90
C TYR A 366 -11.98 -35.00 7.94
N ASN A 367 -11.29 -34.47 8.95
CA ASN A 367 -11.04 -33.03 9.07
C ASN A 367 -9.80 -32.58 8.29
N GLY A 368 -8.90 -33.51 7.93
CA GLY A 368 -7.72 -33.21 7.11
C GLY A 368 -6.61 -32.40 7.79
N TRP A 369 -6.66 -32.21 9.12
CA TRP A 369 -5.72 -31.34 9.86
C TRP A 369 -4.49 -32.05 10.44
N TYR A 370 -4.47 -33.38 10.37
CA TYR A 370 -3.35 -34.22 10.81
C TYR A 370 -2.91 -35.12 9.65
N ASN A 371 -1.62 -35.08 9.31
CA ASN A 371 -1.04 -35.96 8.31
C ASN A 371 -0.62 -37.27 8.99
N VAL A 372 -1.37 -38.33 8.72
CA VAL A 372 -1.15 -39.67 9.31
C VAL A 372 0.14 -40.32 8.77
N GLU A 373 0.49 -40.08 7.50
CA GLU A 373 1.66 -40.71 6.87
C GLU A 373 2.97 -40.11 7.38
N GLU A 374 2.99 -38.79 7.60
CA GLU A 374 4.17 -38.07 8.08
C GLU A 374 4.20 -37.88 9.61
N ASP A 375 3.12 -38.22 10.32
CA ASP A 375 2.89 -37.86 11.73
C ASP A 375 3.11 -36.37 12.00
N THR A 376 2.47 -35.50 11.20
CA THR A 376 2.67 -34.05 11.27
C THR A 376 1.38 -33.23 11.38
N VAL A 377 1.52 -32.07 12.03
CA VAL A 377 0.52 -30.99 12.03
C VAL A 377 1.21 -29.70 11.63
N THR A 378 0.62 -28.94 10.71
CA THR A 378 1.16 -27.64 10.26
C THR A 378 0.27 -26.51 10.76
N LEU A 379 0.88 -25.56 11.46
CA LEU A 379 0.26 -24.35 11.95
C LEU A 379 0.78 -23.15 11.16
N SER A 380 -0.11 -22.22 10.84
CA SER A 380 0.25 -20.96 10.17
C SER A 380 -0.42 -19.77 10.84
N ALA A 381 0.28 -18.65 10.89
CA ALA A 381 -0.24 -17.37 11.36
C ALA A 381 0.06 -16.29 10.33
N ASP A 382 -0.98 -15.68 9.79
CA ASP A 382 -0.89 -14.47 8.97
C ASP A 382 -1.06 -13.27 9.91
N LEU A 383 0.02 -12.53 10.13
CA LEU A 383 0.10 -11.40 11.06
C LEU A 383 -0.05 -10.07 10.31
N THR A 384 -0.72 -9.13 10.94
CA THR A 384 -0.75 -7.72 10.53
C THR A 384 -0.46 -6.88 11.76
N VAL A 385 0.67 -6.19 11.75
CA VAL A 385 1.10 -5.27 12.80
C VAL A 385 0.59 -3.87 12.47
N TYR A 386 -0.04 -3.21 13.43
CA TYR A 386 -0.72 -1.93 13.23
C TYR A 386 0.02 -0.74 13.84
N GLU A 387 0.67 -0.95 14.98
CA GLU A 387 1.26 0.14 15.76
C GLU A 387 2.40 -0.45 16.58
N PHE A 388 3.59 0.13 16.49
CA PHE A 388 4.70 -0.12 17.40
C PHE A 388 5.08 1.19 18.08
N SER A 389 5.03 1.20 19.41
CA SER A 389 5.30 2.38 20.23
C SER A 389 6.32 2.03 21.30
N ILE A 390 7.34 2.88 21.44
CA ILE A 390 8.25 2.86 22.59
C ILE A 390 7.61 3.75 23.64
N LEU A 391 7.25 3.17 24.79
CA LEU A 391 6.46 3.83 25.85
C LEU A 391 7.29 4.64 26.84
#